data_AF-A0A7W6HIR9-F1
#
_entry.id   AF-A0A7W6HIR9-F1
#
_cell.length_a   1.000
_cell.length_b   1.000
_cell.length_c   1.000
_cell.angle_alpha   90.00
_cell.angle_beta   90.00
_cell.angle_gamma   90.00
#
_symmetry.space_group_name_H-M   'P 1'
#
loop_
_entity.id
_entity.type
_entity.pdbx_description
1 polymer ?
#
loop_
_entity_poly.entity_id
_entity_poly.type
_entity_poly.pdbx_seq_one_letter_code
_entity_poly.pdbx_strand_id
1 'polypeptide(L)'
;MHETIRVMKLPPRIRFQLMLKARAAIERALSSGSPTGLSVPRTEPGLVAAVTTYAIPQLAKDWRQILQPTGTNIAISAVFTHQAPKVRFIGPHKTKAACELADLLLVVDNIRTGRRQAALIQAKMAAQRGTVIISRPQDKLQLALFQNWPRFDFQEPIYKLANVDFHSGGSAHDCGQYGVIDRHFVSPPVWSQMLPSTVPGKTLAAPLLAEFIVDLVRGRVGRDATPALATDWSRTVEALMTVTYGRLFHHRQSLGPLAFPRGNTTQAFFLQNNLIQVSVTTDGSLPTDEEPRFELMDVEPPNRAISTIWIKLGGD
;
A
#
# COMPACT_ATOMS: atom_id res chain seq x y z
N MET A 1 -22.86 19.26 5.35
CA MET A 1 -22.99 19.23 3.88
C MET A 1 -22.33 17.93 3.42
N HIS A 2 -23.11 16.89 3.09
CA HIS A 2 -22.56 15.59 2.69
C HIS A 2 -22.09 15.68 1.23
N GLU A 3 -20.79 15.85 1.04
CA GLU A 3 -20.19 15.75 -0.29
C GLU A 3 -20.24 14.28 -0.71
N THR A 4 -21.14 13.96 -1.63
CA THR A 4 -21.30 12.61 -2.18
C THR A 4 -19.95 12.16 -2.74
N ILE A 5 -19.35 11.13 -2.14
CA ILE A 5 -18.08 10.54 -2.59
C ILE A 5 -18.19 10.21 -4.08
N ARG A 6 -17.57 11.03 -4.94
CA ARG A 6 -17.56 10.78 -6.39
C ARG A 6 -16.59 9.64 -6.66
N VAL A 7 -17.13 8.44 -6.85
CA VAL A 7 -16.42 7.27 -7.39
C VAL A 7 -15.86 7.64 -8.76
N MET A 8 -14.57 7.37 -9.00
CA MET A 8 -13.97 7.60 -10.32
C MET A 8 -14.64 6.67 -11.34
N LYS A 9 -15.25 7.27 -12.37
CA LYS A 9 -15.86 6.53 -13.47
C LYS A 9 -14.80 6.20 -14.51
N LEU A 10 -14.32 4.96 -14.48
CA LEU A 10 -13.48 4.39 -15.55
C LEU A 10 -14.37 3.65 -16.56
N PRO A 11 -14.20 3.87 -17.87
CA PRO A 11 -14.88 3.08 -18.90
C PRO A 11 -14.61 1.57 -18.70
N PRO A 12 -15.57 0.66 -18.99
CA PRO A 12 -15.39 -0.77 -18.78
C PRO A 12 -14.13 -1.35 -19.45
N ARG A 13 -13.81 -0.89 -20.66
CA ARG A 13 -12.60 -1.29 -21.40
C ARG A 13 -11.32 -0.88 -20.67
N ILE A 14 -11.25 0.36 -20.19
CA ILE A 14 -10.10 0.86 -19.42
C ILE A 14 -9.95 0.07 -18.12
N ARG A 15 -11.05 -0.11 -17.38
CA ARG A 15 -11.07 -0.92 -16.15
C ARG A 15 -10.51 -2.33 -16.38
N PHE A 16 -10.95 -2.99 -17.45
CA PHE A 16 -10.49 -4.33 -17.80
C PHE A 16 -8.99 -4.36 -18.13
N GLN A 17 -8.48 -3.38 -18.89
CA GLN A 17 -7.05 -3.27 -19.20
C GLN A 17 -6.19 -3.05 -17.95
N LEU A 18 -6.63 -2.16 -17.05
CA LEU A 18 -5.94 -1.93 -15.77
C LEU A 18 -5.87 -3.22 -14.95
N MET A 19 -7.01 -3.91 -14.82
CA MET A 19 -7.10 -5.18 -14.09
C MET A 19 -6.16 -6.25 -14.68
N LEU A 20 -6.12 -6.40 -16.00
CA LEU A 20 -5.23 -7.36 -16.65
C LEU A 20 -3.74 -7.07 -16.36
N LYS A 21 -3.33 -5.80 -16.43
CA LYS A 21 -1.94 -5.41 -16.15
C LYS A 21 -1.57 -5.57 -14.68
N ALA A 22 -2.45 -5.18 -13.76
CA ALA A 22 -2.24 -5.40 -12.34
C ALA A 22 -2.14 -6.89 -12.00
N ARG A 23 -3.02 -7.71 -12.59
CA ARG A 23 -3.00 -9.17 -12.41
C ARG A 23 -1.68 -9.77 -12.88
N ALA A 24 -1.22 -9.45 -14.10
CA ALA A 24 0.05 -9.95 -14.62
C ALA A 24 1.25 -9.55 -13.75
N ALA A 25 1.30 -8.30 -13.28
CA ALA A 25 2.37 -7.81 -12.41
C ALA A 25 2.39 -8.53 -11.05
N ILE A 26 1.22 -8.72 -10.43
CA ILE A 26 1.08 -9.42 -9.14
C ILE A 26 1.40 -10.91 -9.29
N GLU A 27 0.87 -11.58 -10.31
CA GLU A 27 1.13 -13.00 -10.57
C GLU A 27 2.64 -13.25 -10.79
N ARG A 28 3.33 -12.35 -11.51
CA ARG A 28 4.79 -12.41 -11.68
C ARG A 28 5.53 -12.20 -10.36
N ALA A 29 5.13 -11.22 -9.56
CA ALA A 29 5.74 -10.98 -8.25
C ALA A 29 5.58 -12.19 -7.31
N LEU A 30 4.42 -12.84 -7.32
CA LEU A 30 4.16 -14.00 -6.48
C LEU A 30 4.85 -15.29 -6.98
N SER A 31 5.03 -15.43 -8.29
CA SER A 31 5.63 -16.62 -8.91
C SER A 31 7.15 -16.55 -8.97
N SER A 32 7.70 -15.36 -9.21
CA SER A 32 9.11 -15.17 -9.55
C SER A 32 9.82 -14.16 -8.64
N GLY A 33 9.09 -13.36 -7.85
CA GLY A 33 9.67 -12.33 -7.00
C GLY A 33 9.98 -11.03 -7.76
N SER A 34 10.77 -10.17 -7.10
CA SER A 34 11.36 -8.99 -7.76
C SER A 34 12.45 -9.44 -8.75
N PRO A 35 12.57 -8.80 -9.94
CA PRO A 35 13.69 -9.04 -10.86
C PRO A 35 15.07 -8.81 -10.24
N THR A 36 15.14 -7.96 -9.21
CA THR A 36 16.36 -7.68 -8.44
C THR A 36 16.54 -8.61 -7.23
N GLY A 37 15.62 -9.55 -7.00
CA GLY A 37 15.69 -10.51 -5.92
C GLY A 37 16.70 -11.64 -6.19
N LEU A 38 17.24 -12.22 -5.11
CA LEU A 38 18.15 -13.36 -5.20
C LEU A 38 17.42 -14.69 -5.39
N SER A 39 16.19 -14.79 -4.88
CA SER A 39 15.43 -16.04 -4.94
C SER A 39 13.92 -15.77 -4.99
N VAL A 40 13.19 -16.77 -5.50
CA VAL A 40 11.72 -16.73 -5.54
C VAL A 40 11.19 -16.67 -4.11
N PRO A 41 10.36 -15.67 -3.75
CA PRO A 41 9.83 -15.52 -2.41
C PRO A 41 8.93 -16.70 -2.04
N ARG A 42 9.16 -17.25 -0.84
CA ARG A 42 8.37 -18.37 -0.31
C ARG A 42 7.63 -18.08 0.98
N THR A 43 8.03 -17.04 1.69
CA THR A 43 7.44 -16.60 2.95
C THR A 43 6.50 -15.44 2.70
N GLU A 44 5.49 -15.28 3.55
CA GLU A 44 4.54 -14.16 3.51
C GLU A 44 5.25 -12.80 3.41
N PRO A 45 6.24 -12.45 4.24
CA PRO A 45 6.90 -11.16 4.14
C PRO A 45 7.66 -10.97 2.81
N GLY A 46 8.24 -12.06 2.27
CA GLY A 46 8.92 -12.01 0.98
C GLY A 46 7.97 -11.78 -0.19
N LEU A 47 6.77 -12.35 -0.14
CA LEU A 47 5.73 -12.18 -1.15
C LEU A 47 5.13 -10.78 -1.10
N VAL A 48 4.84 -10.26 0.11
CA VAL A 48 4.39 -8.88 0.32
C VAL A 48 5.47 -7.90 -0.17
N ALA A 49 6.74 -8.14 0.15
CA ALA A 49 7.85 -7.33 -0.31
C ALA A 49 7.97 -7.33 -1.84
N ALA A 50 7.86 -8.50 -2.50
CA ALA A 50 7.90 -8.59 -3.96
C ALA A 50 6.75 -7.81 -4.63
N VAL A 51 5.54 -7.85 -4.06
CA VAL A 51 4.44 -7.01 -4.56
C VAL A 51 4.77 -5.53 -4.37
N THR A 52 5.27 -5.14 -3.21
CA THR A 52 5.60 -3.75 -2.88
C THR A 52 6.70 -3.18 -3.79
N THR A 53 7.79 -3.92 -3.97
CA THR A 53 9.00 -3.43 -4.66
C THR A 53 8.97 -3.66 -6.16
N TYR A 54 8.15 -4.60 -6.66
CA TYR A 54 8.07 -4.91 -8.09
C TYR A 54 6.66 -4.73 -8.69
N ALA A 55 5.62 -5.40 -8.15
CA ALA A 55 4.30 -5.40 -8.80
C ALA A 55 3.69 -4.00 -8.88
N ILE A 56 3.75 -3.23 -7.79
CA ILE A 56 3.17 -1.89 -7.72
C ILE A 56 3.86 -0.91 -8.70
N PRO A 57 5.21 -0.82 -8.77
CA PRO A 57 5.87 -0.06 -9.82
C PRO A 57 5.52 -0.51 -11.23
N GLN A 58 5.51 -1.83 -11.47
CA GLN A 58 5.24 -2.37 -12.80
C GLN A 58 3.83 -2.04 -13.26
N LEU A 59 2.81 -2.25 -12.42
CA LEU A 59 1.43 -1.94 -12.81
C LEU A 59 1.23 -0.45 -13.00
N ALA A 60 1.86 0.41 -12.18
CA ALA A 60 1.79 1.86 -12.38
C ALA A 60 2.43 2.30 -13.72
N LYS A 61 3.56 1.69 -14.10
CA LYS A 61 4.20 1.89 -15.41
C LYS A 61 3.27 1.47 -16.56
N ASP A 62 2.61 0.32 -16.44
CA ASP A 62 1.70 -0.17 -17.48
C ASP A 62 0.42 0.67 -17.55
N TRP A 63 -0.11 1.08 -16.40
CA TRP A 63 -1.33 1.89 -16.29
C TRP A 63 -1.15 3.29 -16.86
N ARG A 64 0.07 3.83 -16.83
CA ARG A 64 0.43 5.08 -17.49
C ARG A 64 -0.03 5.13 -18.94
N GLN A 65 0.26 4.09 -19.71
CA GLN A 65 -0.09 4.01 -21.12
C GLN A 65 -1.61 3.89 -21.33
N ILE A 66 -2.31 3.25 -20.38
CA ILE A 66 -3.76 3.04 -20.45
C ILE A 66 -4.54 4.30 -20.06
N LEU A 67 -4.06 5.04 -19.06
CA LEU A 67 -4.74 6.19 -18.49
C LEU A 67 -4.43 7.50 -19.23
N GLN A 68 -3.29 7.59 -19.92
CA GLN A 68 -2.89 8.79 -20.66
C GLN A 68 -4.00 9.35 -21.57
N PRO A 69 -4.70 8.57 -22.40
CA PRO A 69 -5.74 9.11 -23.29
C PRO A 69 -6.98 9.62 -22.55
N THR A 70 -7.15 9.25 -21.27
CA THR A 70 -8.31 9.64 -20.47
C THR A 70 -8.07 10.93 -19.67
N GLY A 71 -6.83 11.45 -19.65
CA GLY A 71 -6.45 12.56 -18.77
C GLY A 71 -6.55 12.23 -17.28
N THR A 72 -6.60 10.94 -16.92
CA THR A 72 -6.68 10.49 -15.53
C THR A 72 -5.31 10.46 -14.89
N ASN A 73 -5.19 11.21 -13.79
CA ASN A 73 -3.93 11.46 -13.08
C ASN A 73 -3.90 10.73 -11.75
N ILE A 74 -3.26 9.57 -11.68
CA ILE A 74 -3.10 8.84 -10.41
C ILE A 74 -1.65 8.52 -10.08
N ALA A 75 -1.31 8.60 -8.79
CA ALA A 75 -0.11 8.00 -8.22
C ALA A 75 -0.52 6.85 -7.31
N ILE A 76 0.25 5.76 -7.35
CA ILE A 76 0.02 4.60 -6.49
C ILE A 76 1.26 4.41 -5.63
N SER A 77 1.04 4.32 -4.34
CA SER A 77 2.07 4.05 -3.36
C SER A 77 1.78 2.76 -2.60
N ALA A 78 2.85 2.04 -2.28
CA ALA A 78 2.81 0.89 -1.41
C ALA A 78 3.86 1.06 -0.31
N VAL A 79 3.48 0.79 0.93
CA VAL A 79 4.40 0.82 2.09
C VAL A 79 4.40 -0.53 2.76
N PHE A 80 5.57 -1.15 2.83
CA PHE A 80 5.82 -2.40 3.55
C PHE A 80 5.84 -2.14 5.06
N THR A 81 4.70 -2.41 5.72
CA THR A 81 4.49 -2.17 7.16
C THR A 81 4.72 -3.41 8.02
N HIS A 82 5.14 -4.53 7.42
CA HIS A 82 5.47 -5.75 8.16
C HIS A 82 6.52 -5.47 9.25
N GLN A 83 6.34 -6.03 10.45
CA GLN A 83 7.15 -5.79 11.66
C GLN A 83 7.07 -4.40 12.29
N ALA A 84 6.72 -3.36 11.53
CA ALA A 84 6.60 -2.00 12.03
C ALA A 84 5.73 -1.12 11.10
N PRO A 85 4.81 -0.33 11.65
CA PRO A 85 4.67 -0.03 13.09
C PRO A 85 3.91 -1.08 13.90
N LYS A 86 4.18 -1.05 15.21
CA LYS A 86 3.39 -1.77 16.22
C LYS A 86 2.46 -0.81 16.95
N VAL A 87 1.30 -1.32 17.33
CA VAL A 87 0.27 -0.60 18.07
C VAL A 87 -0.07 -1.33 19.37
N ARG A 88 -0.57 -0.59 20.36
CA ARG A 88 -1.12 -1.11 21.62
C ARG A 88 -2.58 -0.75 21.72
N PHE A 89 -3.41 -1.69 22.16
CA PHE A 89 -4.84 -1.49 22.32
C PHE A 89 -5.39 -2.36 23.44
N ILE A 90 -6.64 -2.10 23.83
CA ILE A 90 -7.39 -2.98 24.71
C ILE A 90 -8.07 -4.04 23.85
N GLY A 91 -7.55 -5.26 23.91
CA GLY A 91 -8.02 -6.40 23.14
C GLY A 91 -9.27 -7.06 23.75
N PRO A 92 -9.69 -8.20 23.17
CA PRO A 92 -10.76 -9.02 23.73
C PRO A 92 -10.52 -9.32 25.22
N HIS A 93 -11.60 -9.37 26.00
CA HIS A 93 -11.54 -9.58 27.46
C HIS A 93 -10.81 -8.48 28.25
N LYS A 94 -10.75 -7.25 27.71
CA LYS A 94 -10.14 -6.07 28.36
C LYS A 94 -8.65 -6.23 28.69
N THR A 95 -7.95 -7.06 27.93
CA THR A 95 -6.51 -7.29 28.12
C THR A 95 -5.70 -6.29 27.31
N LYS A 96 -4.56 -5.85 27.84
CA LYS A 96 -3.61 -5.03 27.07
C LYS A 96 -2.99 -5.92 25.99
N ALA A 97 -3.16 -5.52 24.74
CA ALA A 97 -2.66 -6.22 23.57
C ALA A 97 -1.69 -5.35 22.78
N ALA A 98 -0.79 -6.01 22.05
CA ALA A 98 0.16 -5.36 21.16
C ALA A 98 0.37 -6.20 19.90
N CYS A 99 0.28 -5.57 18.74
CA CYS A 99 0.63 -6.23 17.48
C CYS A 99 1.12 -5.24 16.44
N GLU A 100 1.68 -5.76 15.35
CA GLU A 100 1.95 -5.00 14.13
C GLU A 100 0.61 -4.50 13.55
N LEU A 101 0.63 -3.31 12.95
CA LEU A 101 -0.57 -2.66 12.42
C LEU A 101 -1.09 -3.34 11.14
N ALA A 102 -0.21 -3.72 10.22
CA ALA A 102 -0.53 -4.41 8.96
C ALA A 102 0.78 -4.88 8.29
N ASP A 103 0.71 -5.61 7.18
CA ASP A 103 1.91 -5.95 6.37
C ASP A 103 2.13 -5.00 5.20
N LEU A 104 1.06 -4.39 4.68
CA LEU A 104 1.08 -3.50 3.54
C LEU A 104 0.07 -2.36 3.71
N LEU A 105 0.49 -1.13 3.40
CA LEU A 105 -0.40 -0.01 3.12
C LEU A 105 -0.41 0.24 1.62
N LEU A 106 -1.59 0.36 1.02
CA LEU A 106 -1.77 0.88 -0.34
C LEU A 106 -2.39 2.26 -0.30
N VAL A 107 -1.88 3.18 -1.12
CA VAL A 107 -2.38 4.54 -1.27
C VAL A 107 -2.55 4.85 -2.76
N VAL A 108 -3.68 5.43 -3.13
CA VAL A 108 -3.92 5.97 -4.46
C VAL A 108 -4.26 7.45 -4.33
N ASP A 109 -3.41 8.29 -4.91
CA ASP A 109 -3.61 9.72 -5.00
C ASP A 109 -4.13 10.09 -6.38
N ASN A 110 -5.29 10.72 -6.44
CA ASN A 110 -5.76 11.39 -7.65
C ASN A 110 -5.18 12.81 -7.68
N ILE A 111 -4.10 12.97 -8.45
CA ILE A 111 -3.28 14.18 -8.47
C ILE A 111 -4.06 15.41 -8.93
N ARG A 112 -5.06 15.25 -9.80
CA ARG A 112 -5.89 16.37 -10.26
C ARG A 112 -6.83 16.88 -9.17
N THR A 113 -7.37 15.98 -8.36
CA THR A 113 -8.39 16.32 -7.36
C THR A 113 -7.84 16.47 -5.94
N GLY A 114 -6.59 16.07 -5.71
CA GLY A 114 -5.99 15.98 -4.38
C GLY A 114 -6.61 14.90 -3.49
N ARG A 115 -7.55 14.08 -4.01
CA ARG A 115 -8.19 13.01 -3.25
C ARG A 115 -7.25 11.83 -3.09
N ARG A 116 -7.26 11.26 -1.89
CA ARG A 116 -6.47 10.09 -1.52
C ARG A 116 -7.38 8.96 -1.07
N GLN A 117 -7.17 7.76 -1.58
CA GLN A 117 -7.79 6.53 -1.09
C GLN A 117 -6.69 5.61 -0.54
N ALA A 118 -6.93 4.98 0.60
CA ALA A 118 -5.94 4.10 1.20
C ALA A 118 -6.58 2.85 1.82
N ALA A 119 -5.80 1.80 1.97
CA ALA A 119 -6.19 0.60 2.69
C ALA A 119 -4.97 -0.10 3.30
N LEU A 120 -5.10 -0.56 4.54
CA LEU A 120 -4.18 -1.48 5.19
C LEU A 120 -4.53 -2.92 4.80
N ILE A 121 -3.52 -3.74 4.58
CA ILE A 121 -3.66 -5.16 4.25
C ILE A 121 -2.80 -5.96 5.22
N GLN A 122 -3.45 -6.82 6.02
CA GLN A 122 -2.77 -7.85 6.79
C GLN A 122 -2.68 -9.10 5.93
N ALA A 123 -1.47 -9.48 5.51
CA ALA A 123 -1.26 -10.67 4.72
C ALA A 123 -1.27 -11.92 5.61
N LYS A 124 -1.76 -13.03 5.06
CA LYS A 124 -1.71 -14.38 5.64
C LYS A 124 -1.49 -15.42 4.55
N MET A 125 -0.68 -16.43 4.83
CA MET A 125 -0.61 -17.63 3.97
C MET A 125 -1.88 -18.47 4.13
N ALA A 126 -2.40 -18.99 3.02
CA ALA A 126 -3.39 -20.05 3.06
C ALA A 126 -2.80 -21.28 3.78
N ALA A 127 -3.60 -21.95 4.61
CA ALA A 127 -3.21 -23.20 5.27
C ALA A 127 -3.48 -24.42 4.38
N GLN A 128 -4.49 -24.30 3.51
CA GLN A 128 -4.88 -25.25 2.48
C GLN A 128 -5.45 -24.45 1.31
N ARG A 129 -5.69 -25.10 0.16
CA ARG A 129 -6.27 -24.45 -1.01
C ARG A 129 -7.53 -23.65 -0.63
N GLY A 130 -7.50 -22.35 -0.91
CA GLY A 130 -8.56 -21.39 -0.66
C GLY A 130 -9.00 -21.23 0.79
N THR A 131 -8.18 -21.65 1.77
CA THR A 131 -8.55 -21.64 3.19
C THR A 131 -7.45 -21.04 4.04
N VAL A 132 -7.79 -20.03 4.85
CA VAL A 132 -6.91 -19.43 5.86
C VAL A 132 -7.30 -19.91 7.25
N ILE A 133 -6.30 -20.21 8.09
CA ILE A 133 -6.48 -20.59 9.49
C ILE A 133 -5.63 -19.67 10.35
N ILE A 134 -6.25 -19.04 11.35
CA ILE A 134 -5.64 -18.12 12.31
C ILE A 134 -5.58 -18.85 13.65
N SER A 135 -4.47 -19.54 13.88
CA SER A 135 -4.27 -20.35 15.09
C SER A 135 -3.35 -19.68 16.10
N ARG A 136 -2.34 -18.94 15.64
CA ARG A 136 -1.31 -18.35 16.52
C ARG A 136 -1.90 -17.20 17.34
N PRO A 137 -1.53 -17.07 18.63
CA PRO A 137 -2.02 -15.98 19.48
C PRO A 137 -1.83 -14.59 18.88
N GLN A 138 -0.67 -14.34 18.27
CA GLN A 138 -0.37 -13.04 17.64
C GLN A 138 -1.30 -12.75 16.45
N ASP A 139 -1.59 -13.76 15.62
CA ASP A 139 -2.49 -13.60 14.47
C ASP A 139 -3.95 -13.39 14.94
N LYS A 140 -4.34 -13.97 16.08
CA LYS A 140 -5.65 -13.73 16.70
C LYS A 140 -5.77 -12.30 17.23
N LEU A 141 -4.70 -11.73 17.78
CA LEU A 141 -4.67 -10.32 18.20
C LEU A 141 -4.79 -9.38 17.00
N GLN A 142 -4.07 -9.65 15.90
CA GLN A 142 -4.22 -8.90 14.66
C GLN A 142 -5.65 -9.02 14.09
N LEU A 143 -6.26 -10.20 14.16
CA LEU A 143 -7.64 -10.39 13.72
C LEU A 143 -8.60 -9.56 14.57
N ALA A 144 -8.42 -9.54 15.88
CA ALA A 144 -9.22 -8.72 16.78
C ALA A 144 -9.06 -7.22 16.51
N LEU A 145 -7.84 -6.76 16.15
CA LEU A 145 -7.59 -5.38 15.74
C LEU A 145 -8.39 -5.04 14.46
N PHE A 146 -8.29 -5.85 13.41
CA PHE A 146 -8.95 -5.56 12.12
C PHE A 146 -10.48 -5.75 12.14
N GLN A 147 -11.00 -6.61 13.01
CA GLN A 147 -12.44 -6.83 13.14
C GLN A 147 -13.13 -5.67 13.85
N ASN A 148 -12.47 -5.06 14.82
CA ASN A 148 -13.12 -4.12 15.73
C ASN A 148 -12.57 -2.70 15.62
N TRP A 149 -11.36 -2.53 15.10
CA TRP A 149 -10.60 -1.28 15.12
C TRP A 149 -10.74 -0.53 16.46
N PRO A 150 -10.41 -1.20 17.60
CA PRO A 150 -10.44 -0.54 18.90
C PRO A 150 -9.48 0.63 18.90
N ARG A 151 -9.70 1.63 19.77
CA ARG A 151 -8.73 2.71 19.93
C ARG A 151 -7.35 2.16 20.29
N PHE A 152 -6.32 2.74 19.69
CA PHE A 152 -4.96 2.25 19.85
C PHE A 152 -3.92 3.38 19.89
N ASP A 153 -2.75 3.06 20.44
CA ASP A 153 -1.58 3.92 20.46
C ASP A 153 -0.48 3.34 19.58
N PHE A 154 0.23 4.18 18.84
CA PHE A 154 1.49 3.76 18.23
C PHE A 154 2.52 3.52 19.33
N GLN A 155 3.31 2.44 19.19
CA GLN A 155 4.34 2.12 20.17
C GLN A 155 5.52 3.08 20.10
N GLU A 156 5.89 3.48 18.88
CA GLU A 156 7.02 4.35 18.63
C GLU A 156 6.57 5.83 18.65
N PRO A 157 7.17 6.68 19.50
CA PRO A 157 6.77 8.09 19.62
C PRO A 157 6.92 8.92 18.34
N ILE A 158 7.76 8.49 17.40
CA ILE A 158 7.99 9.19 16.12
C ILE A 158 6.72 9.35 15.27
N TYR A 159 5.74 8.45 15.44
CA TYR A 159 4.45 8.57 14.73
C TYR A 159 3.58 9.69 15.30
N LYS A 160 3.82 10.14 16.54
CA LYS A 160 3.07 11.22 17.23
C LYS A 160 1.55 11.01 17.23
N LEU A 161 1.12 9.75 17.29
CA LEU A 161 -0.28 9.33 17.25
C LEU A 161 -0.61 8.48 18.48
N ALA A 162 -1.52 8.99 19.29
CA ALA A 162 -2.04 8.34 20.49
C ALA A 162 -3.57 8.39 20.49
N ASN A 163 -4.19 7.39 21.10
CA ASN A 163 -5.64 7.21 21.21
C ASN A 163 -6.35 7.33 19.85
N VAL A 164 -5.74 6.73 18.83
CA VAL A 164 -6.19 6.74 17.44
C VAL A 164 -7.52 5.99 17.32
N ASP A 165 -8.52 6.63 16.72
CA ASP A 165 -9.87 6.10 16.53
C ASP A 165 -10.25 6.06 15.05
N PHE A 166 -10.13 4.88 14.44
CA PHE A 166 -10.51 4.68 13.04
C PHE A 166 -12.02 4.74 12.82
N HIS A 167 -12.88 4.79 13.83
CA HIS A 167 -14.32 5.04 13.61
C HIS A 167 -14.64 6.54 13.44
N SER A 168 -13.66 7.42 13.69
CA SER A 168 -13.83 8.87 13.47
C SER A 168 -13.98 9.21 11.99
N GLY A 169 -15.10 9.81 11.58
CA GLY A 169 -15.28 10.33 10.21
C GLY A 169 -15.58 9.28 9.13
N GLY A 170 -16.14 8.12 9.49
CA GLY A 170 -16.55 7.09 8.52
C GLY A 170 -16.42 5.66 9.04
N SER A 171 -16.78 4.68 8.20
CA SER A 171 -16.67 3.25 8.54
C SER A 171 -15.21 2.82 8.67
N ALA A 172 -14.84 2.25 9.82
CA ALA A 172 -13.51 1.68 10.01
C ALA A 172 -13.29 0.39 9.19
N HIS A 173 -14.36 -0.28 8.74
CA HIS A 173 -14.25 -1.50 7.94
C HIS A 173 -13.54 -1.27 6.60
N ASP A 174 -13.58 -0.04 6.09
CA ASP A 174 -12.91 0.33 4.84
C ASP A 174 -11.42 0.66 5.04
N CYS A 175 -10.94 0.77 6.29
CA CYS A 175 -9.54 1.06 6.60
C CYS A 175 -8.61 -0.13 6.34
N GLY A 176 -9.10 -1.37 6.42
CA GLY A 176 -8.24 -2.52 6.17
C GLY A 176 -8.91 -3.84 5.86
N GLN A 177 -8.12 -4.72 5.23
CA GLN A 177 -8.53 -6.02 4.71
C GLN A 177 -7.53 -7.11 5.10
N TYR A 178 -8.00 -8.36 5.06
CA TYR A 178 -7.14 -9.52 5.12
C TYR A 178 -6.75 -9.95 3.71
N GLY A 179 -5.45 -10.10 3.48
CA GLY A 179 -4.90 -10.57 2.23
C GLY A 179 -4.46 -12.04 2.34
N VAL A 180 -5.15 -12.97 1.69
CA VAL A 180 -4.75 -14.38 1.73
C VAL A 180 -3.95 -14.75 0.49
N ILE A 181 -2.72 -15.21 0.69
CA ILE A 181 -1.83 -15.69 -0.37
C ILE A 181 -1.88 -17.21 -0.42
N ASP A 182 -2.41 -17.76 -1.50
CA ASP A 182 -2.51 -19.19 -1.73
C ASP A 182 -1.51 -19.67 -2.79
N ARG A 183 -0.72 -20.68 -2.40
CA ARG A 183 0.29 -21.33 -3.24
C ARG A 183 0.01 -22.83 -3.42
N HIS A 184 -1.11 -23.34 -2.91
CA HIS A 184 -1.44 -24.76 -2.95
C HIS A 184 -2.02 -25.15 -4.31
N PHE A 185 -1.23 -25.85 -5.13
CA PHE A 185 -1.67 -26.38 -6.42
C PHE A 185 -2.32 -25.33 -7.36
N VAL A 186 -1.90 -24.07 -7.20
CA VAL A 186 -2.35 -22.92 -7.97
C VAL A 186 -1.09 -22.27 -8.55
N SER A 187 -1.00 -22.24 -9.88
CA SER A 187 0.09 -21.62 -10.62
C SER A 187 -0.52 -20.71 -11.69
N PRO A 188 -0.26 -19.39 -11.64
CA PRO A 188 0.54 -18.67 -10.63
C PRO A 188 -0.16 -18.63 -9.26
N PRO A 189 0.56 -18.45 -8.13
CA PRO A 189 -0.06 -18.20 -6.84
C PRO A 189 -1.02 -17.01 -6.87
N VAL A 190 -2.03 -17.05 -6.00
CA VAL A 190 -3.07 -16.01 -5.96
C VAL A 190 -3.05 -15.28 -4.63
N TRP A 191 -3.34 -13.97 -4.68
CA TRP A 191 -3.56 -13.15 -3.49
C TRP A 191 -4.99 -12.62 -3.52
N SER A 192 -5.84 -13.13 -2.63
CA SER A 192 -7.25 -12.74 -2.48
C SER A 192 -7.43 -11.76 -1.33
N GLN A 193 -8.38 -10.83 -1.45
CA GLN A 193 -8.74 -9.86 -0.41
C GLN A 193 -10.06 -10.27 0.24
N MET A 194 -10.04 -10.37 1.56
CA MET A 194 -11.15 -10.82 2.38
C MET A 194 -11.41 -9.81 3.47
N LEU A 195 -12.70 -9.66 3.82
CA LEU A 195 -13.04 -9.02 5.07
C LEU A 195 -12.43 -9.81 6.24
N PRO A 196 -11.99 -9.14 7.31
CA PRO A 196 -11.58 -9.80 8.55
C PRO A 196 -12.79 -10.54 9.15
N SER A 197 -12.93 -11.84 8.86
CA SER A 197 -14.10 -12.62 9.29
C SER A 197 -13.72 -14.04 9.71
N THR A 198 -14.68 -14.74 10.32
CA THR A 198 -14.54 -15.99 11.06
C THR A 198 -13.62 -17.01 10.41
N VAL A 199 -12.76 -17.61 11.24
CA VAL A 199 -11.81 -18.65 10.86
C VAL A 199 -12.36 -20.05 11.15
N PRO A 200 -12.16 -21.04 10.25
CA PRO A 200 -11.43 -20.97 8.98
C PRO A 200 -12.12 -20.09 7.92
N GLY A 201 -11.37 -19.14 7.36
CA GLY A 201 -11.87 -18.25 6.31
C GLY A 201 -11.72 -18.88 4.93
N LYS A 202 -12.74 -18.76 4.09
CA LYS A 202 -12.70 -19.25 2.70
C LYS A 202 -12.47 -18.10 1.73
N THR A 203 -11.46 -18.21 0.87
CA THR A 203 -11.14 -17.20 -0.14
C THR A 203 -11.93 -17.38 -1.44
N LEU A 204 -12.74 -18.43 -1.54
CA LEU A 204 -13.55 -18.68 -2.72
C LEU A 204 -14.55 -17.51 -2.88
N ALA A 205 -14.54 -16.89 -4.06
CA ALA A 205 -15.28 -15.66 -4.40
C ALA A 205 -14.77 -14.34 -3.79
N ALA A 206 -13.65 -14.34 -3.04
CA ALA A 206 -13.02 -13.09 -2.65
C ALA A 206 -12.32 -12.42 -3.85
N PRO A 207 -12.38 -11.07 -3.97
CA PRO A 207 -11.67 -10.34 -5.02
C PRO A 207 -10.18 -10.62 -4.99
N LEU A 208 -9.53 -10.68 -6.15
CA LEU A 208 -8.07 -10.72 -6.21
C LEU A 208 -7.48 -9.36 -5.84
N LEU A 209 -6.23 -9.33 -5.37
CA LEU A 209 -5.52 -8.08 -5.07
C LEU A 209 -5.52 -7.12 -6.28
N ALA A 210 -5.41 -7.65 -7.50
CA ALA A 210 -5.48 -6.84 -8.72
C ALA A 210 -6.83 -6.11 -8.87
N GLU A 211 -7.94 -6.80 -8.59
CA GLU A 211 -9.29 -6.22 -8.63
C GLU A 211 -9.47 -5.19 -7.51
N PHE A 212 -8.98 -5.52 -6.31
CA PHE A 212 -8.99 -4.61 -5.18
C PHE A 212 -8.25 -3.30 -5.46
N ILE A 213 -7.04 -3.33 -6.06
CA ILE A 213 -6.30 -2.11 -6.42
C ILE A 213 -7.09 -1.28 -7.45
N VAL A 214 -7.69 -1.91 -8.47
CA VAL A 214 -8.52 -1.20 -9.45
C VAL A 214 -9.73 -0.56 -8.79
N ASP A 215 -10.37 -1.23 -7.85
CA ASP A 215 -11.50 -0.66 -7.11
C ASP A 215 -11.07 0.40 -6.08
N LEU A 216 -9.85 0.32 -5.55
CA LEU A 216 -9.24 1.35 -4.69
C LEU A 216 -9.03 2.65 -5.48
N VAL A 217 -8.50 2.56 -6.72
CA VAL A 217 -8.39 3.71 -7.65
C VAL A 217 -9.76 4.35 -7.90
N ARG A 218 -10.80 3.53 -7.95
CA ARG A 218 -12.16 4.00 -8.18
C ARG A 218 -12.80 4.60 -6.94
N GLY A 219 -12.19 4.42 -5.76
CA GLY A 219 -12.79 4.78 -4.47
C GLY A 219 -14.02 3.94 -4.14
N ARG A 220 -14.02 2.66 -4.57
CA ARG A 220 -15.07 1.68 -4.24
C ARG A 220 -14.73 0.81 -3.04
N VAL A 221 -13.44 0.65 -2.78
CA VAL A 221 -12.87 -0.03 -1.61
C VAL A 221 -11.76 0.85 -1.05
N GLY A 222 -11.32 0.52 0.16
CA GLY A 222 -10.46 1.41 0.92
C GLY A 222 -11.24 2.62 1.42
N ARG A 223 -10.55 3.45 2.18
CA ARG A 223 -11.13 4.63 2.79
C ARG A 223 -10.44 5.90 2.33
N ASP A 224 -11.25 6.92 2.14
CA ASP A 224 -10.78 8.27 1.87
C ASP A 224 -9.83 8.73 2.99
N ALA A 225 -8.60 9.05 2.59
CA ALA A 225 -7.52 9.49 3.45
C ALA A 225 -7.04 10.88 2.99
N THR A 226 -7.98 11.76 2.61
CA THR A 226 -7.66 13.07 2.04
C THR A 226 -6.57 13.79 2.85
N PRO A 227 -5.60 14.46 2.19
CA PRO A 227 -4.46 15.12 2.82
C PRO A 227 -4.78 16.24 3.84
N ALA A 228 -6.05 16.58 4.07
CA ALA A 228 -6.45 17.58 5.05
C ALA A 228 -6.37 17.10 6.51
N LEU A 229 -5.96 15.84 6.76
CA LEU A 229 -5.68 15.28 8.09
C LEU A 229 -6.83 15.40 9.12
N ALA A 230 -8.07 15.54 8.65
CA ALA A 230 -9.24 15.77 9.49
C ALA A 230 -9.66 14.55 10.33
N THR A 231 -9.16 13.36 10.00
CA THR A 231 -9.49 12.11 10.70
C THR A 231 -8.23 11.41 11.17
N ASP A 232 -8.38 10.56 12.19
CA ASP A 232 -7.30 9.68 12.66
C ASP A 232 -6.80 8.72 11.58
N TRP A 233 -7.69 8.29 10.69
CA TRP A 233 -7.33 7.51 9.51
C TRP A 233 -6.40 8.30 8.58
N SER A 234 -6.78 9.51 8.18
CA SER A 234 -5.94 10.36 7.32
C SER A 234 -4.59 10.66 7.97
N ARG A 235 -4.57 10.98 9.28
CA ARG A 235 -3.34 11.20 10.04
C ARG A 235 -2.45 9.97 10.10
N THR A 236 -3.04 8.78 10.24
CA THR A 236 -2.30 7.52 10.24
C THR A 236 -1.70 7.22 8.88
N VAL A 237 -2.47 7.37 7.80
CA VAL A 237 -1.95 7.18 6.43
C VAL A 237 -0.80 8.12 6.16
N GLU A 238 -0.92 9.40 6.52
CA GLU A 238 0.16 10.37 6.37
C GLU A 238 1.39 9.97 7.21
N ALA A 239 1.21 9.62 8.49
CA ALA A 239 2.34 9.22 9.34
C ALA A 239 3.07 7.98 8.80
N LEU A 240 2.35 7.01 8.23
CA LEU A 240 2.96 5.83 7.56
C LEU A 240 3.71 6.24 6.29
N MET A 241 3.16 7.15 5.51
CA MET A 241 3.78 7.70 4.29
C MET A 241 4.98 8.60 4.58
N THR A 242 5.02 9.30 5.73
CA THR A 242 6.17 10.14 6.12
C THR A 242 7.25 9.30 6.83
N VAL A 243 6.87 8.47 7.79
CA VAL A 243 7.81 7.78 8.69
C VAL A 243 8.16 6.40 8.17
N THR A 244 7.18 5.55 7.90
CA THR A 244 7.44 4.15 7.52
C THR A 244 8.00 4.05 6.10
N TYR A 245 7.52 4.89 5.17
CA TYR A 245 7.96 4.91 3.78
C TYR A 245 9.49 5.03 3.64
N GLY A 246 10.10 5.98 4.34
CA GLY A 246 11.54 6.26 4.26
C GLY A 246 12.42 5.28 5.04
N ARG A 247 11.83 4.40 5.86
CA ARG A 247 12.58 3.40 6.61
C ARG A 247 13.02 2.26 5.73
N LEU A 248 14.13 1.65 6.12
CA LEU A 248 14.65 0.47 5.45
C LEU A 248 14.07 -0.82 6.05
N PHE A 249 14.04 -1.88 5.25
CA PHE A 249 13.82 -3.24 5.70
C PHE A 249 14.83 -4.19 5.07
N HIS A 250 15.01 -5.33 5.72
CA HIS A 250 15.83 -6.43 5.21
C HIS A 250 14.97 -7.67 5.04
N HIS A 251 15.07 -8.31 3.88
CA HIS A 251 14.56 -9.66 3.67
C HIS A 251 15.61 -10.50 2.97
N ARG A 252 16.58 -10.99 3.75
CA ARG A 252 17.78 -11.65 3.21
C ARG A 252 17.50 -12.87 2.35
N GLN A 253 16.44 -13.62 2.69
CA GLN A 253 16.09 -14.85 1.99
C GLN A 253 15.70 -14.60 0.53
N SER A 254 14.91 -13.56 0.24
CA SER A 254 14.38 -13.32 -1.11
C SER A 254 15.02 -12.12 -1.81
N LEU A 255 15.39 -11.08 -1.07
CA LEU A 255 15.94 -9.84 -1.63
C LEU A 255 17.46 -9.70 -1.41
N GLY A 256 18.08 -10.60 -0.66
CA GLY A 256 19.52 -10.60 -0.42
C GLY A 256 19.98 -9.64 0.67
N PRO A 257 21.31 -9.38 0.76
CA PRO A 257 21.90 -8.70 1.91
C PRO A 257 21.53 -7.21 1.99
N LEU A 258 21.11 -6.62 0.87
CA LEU A 258 20.81 -5.19 0.77
C LEU A 258 19.58 -4.80 1.61
N ALA A 259 19.61 -3.57 2.09
CA ALA A 259 18.44 -2.90 2.62
C ALA A 259 17.59 -2.35 1.47
N PHE A 260 16.27 -2.40 1.63
CA PHE A 260 15.32 -1.82 0.67
C PHE A 260 14.45 -0.79 1.37
N PRO A 261 14.05 0.30 0.69
CA PRO A 261 13.05 1.21 1.23
C PRO A 261 11.74 0.46 1.42
N ARG A 262 11.07 0.70 2.55
CA ARG A 262 9.74 0.15 2.83
C ARG A 262 8.68 0.74 1.91
N GLY A 263 8.86 2.00 1.53
CA GLY A 263 7.96 2.72 0.63
C GLY A 263 8.36 2.62 -0.84
N ASN A 264 7.36 2.53 -1.71
CA ASN A 264 7.51 2.74 -3.14
C ASN A 264 6.30 3.52 -3.69
N THR A 265 6.56 4.69 -4.28
CA THR A 265 5.56 5.49 -5.01
C THR A 265 5.90 5.48 -6.49
N THR A 266 4.91 5.20 -7.33
CA THR A 266 5.05 5.30 -8.79
C THR A 266 3.85 6.02 -9.39
N GLN A 267 4.12 7.06 -10.18
CA GLN A 267 3.10 7.80 -10.90
C GLN A 267 2.64 7.03 -12.14
N ALA A 268 1.32 6.93 -12.35
CA ALA A 268 0.72 6.25 -13.49
C ALA A 268 0.25 7.23 -14.59
N PHE A 269 0.95 8.34 -14.81
CA PHE A 269 0.73 9.30 -15.91
C PHE A 269 1.99 10.17 -16.15
N PHE A 270 2.00 10.97 -17.23
CA PHE A 270 2.90 12.12 -17.45
C PHE A 270 2.08 13.39 -17.75
N LEU A 271 2.52 14.55 -17.24
CA LEU A 271 2.01 15.85 -17.68
C LEU A 271 2.57 16.17 -19.07
N GLN A 272 1.70 16.48 -20.03
CA GLN A 272 2.12 17.14 -21.26
C GLN A 272 2.26 18.65 -21.00
N ASN A 273 3.40 19.22 -21.40
CA ASN A 273 3.72 20.65 -21.55
C ASN A 273 4.16 21.48 -20.33
N ASN A 274 5.10 20.97 -19.53
CA ASN A 274 6.23 21.72 -18.93
C ASN A 274 6.78 20.87 -17.78
N LEU A 275 7.79 20.06 -18.10
CA LEU A 275 8.42 19.17 -17.13
C LEU A 275 9.53 19.94 -16.40
N ILE A 276 9.25 20.38 -15.16
CA ILE A 276 10.30 20.50 -14.14
C ILE A 276 10.18 19.24 -13.30
N GLN A 277 11.00 18.24 -13.61
CA GLN A 277 11.10 17.01 -12.83
C GLN A 277 12.04 17.29 -11.66
N VAL A 278 11.53 17.22 -10.43
CA VAL A 278 12.34 17.31 -9.20
C VAL A 278 12.54 15.89 -8.67
N SER A 279 13.77 15.38 -8.75
CA SER A 279 14.22 14.16 -8.08
C SER A 279 14.98 14.53 -6.81
N VAL A 280 14.61 13.94 -5.68
CA VAL A 280 15.46 13.95 -4.48
C VAL A 280 16.12 12.59 -4.34
N THR A 281 17.40 12.55 -4.64
CA THR A 281 18.29 11.41 -4.46
C THR A 281 18.78 11.38 -3.02
N THR A 282 18.04 10.75 -2.10
CA THR A 282 18.61 10.45 -0.77
C THR A 282 19.35 9.11 -0.81
N ASP A 283 20.59 9.09 -0.31
CA ASP A 283 21.34 7.86 0.00
C ASP A 283 21.02 7.34 1.41
N GLY A 284 19.97 7.88 2.04
CA GLY A 284 19.64 7.61 3.44
C GLY A 284 20.27 8.58 4.43
N SER A 285 21.09 9.54 3.98
CA SER A 285 21.51 10.70 4.76
C SER A 285 20.93 11.96 4.14
N LEU A 286 19.99 12.61 4.83
CA LEU A 286 19.68 14.01 4.56
C LEU A 286 20.52 14.84 5.55
N PRO A 287 21.47 15.66 5.11
CA PRO A 287 21.93 16.77 5.92
C PRO A 287 20.72 17.64 6.26
N THR A 288 20.59 18.03 7.53
CA THR A 288 19.39 18.69 8.06
C THR A 288 19.02 20.01 7.39
N ASP A 289 19.91 20.59 6.56
CA ASP A 289 19.76 21.95 6.04
C ASP A 289 20.22 22.14 4.58
N GLU A 290 20.36 21.07 3.78
CA GLU A 290 20.69 21.24 2.35
C GLU A 290 19.43 21.53 1.51
N GLU A 291 19.44 22.69 0.82
CA GLU A 291 18.43 22.99 -0.19
C GLU A 291 18.49 21.98 -1.34
N PRO A 292 17.32 21.47 -1.81
CA PRO A 292 17.28 20.48 -2.87
C PRO A 292 17.90 21.04 -4.15
N ARG A 293 18.91 20.35 -4.70
CA ARG A 293 19.51 20.70 -5.98
C ARG A 293 18.59 20.31 -7.13
N PHE A 294 18.41 21.24 -8.07
CA PHE A 294 17.67 21.00 -9.31
C PHE A 294 18.58 20.31 -10.33
N GLU A 295 18.26 19.08 -10.72
CA GLU A 295 18.94 18.38 -11.82
C GLU A 295 17.98 18.18 -13.01
N LEU A 296 18.39 18.67 -14.18
CA LEU A 296 17.77 18.33 -15.46
C LEU A 296 18.26 16.93 -15.87
N MET A 297 17.35 15.95 -15.92
CA MET A 297 17.69 14.58 -16.32
C MET A 297 17.15 14.27 -17.72
N ASP A 298 18.06 14.13 -18.69
CA ASP A 298 17.72 13.67 -20.05
C ASP A 298 17.52 12.15 -20.17
N VAL A 299 17.80 11.38 -19.10
CA VAL A 299 17.72 9.92 -19.08
C VAL A 299 17.11 9.42 -17.76
N GLU A 300 16.20 8.45 -17.84
CA GLU A 300 15.59 7.78 -16.69
C GLU A 300 16.66 7.11 -15.81
N PRO A 301 16.81 7.47 -14.52
CA PRO A 301 17.88 6.96 -13.69
C PRO A 301 17.68 5.47 -13.38
N PRO A 302 18.75 4.66 -13.43
CA PRO A 302 18.65 3.20 -13.43
C PRO A 302 18.16 2.61 -12.10
N ASN A 303 18.22 3.34 -10.99
CA ASN A 303 17.86 2.84 -9.66
C ASN A 303 17.38 3.98 -8.74
N ARG A 304 16.07 4.22 -8.60
CA ARG A 304 15.43 4.78 -7.38
C ARG A 304 13.91 4.93 -7.52
N ALA A 305 13.20 4.75 -6.40
CA ALA A 305 11.78 5.03 -6.26
C ALA A 305 11.55 6.55 -6.38
N ILE A 306 10.61 6.94 -7.25
CA ILE A 306 10.28 8.34 -7.50
C ILE A 306 9.47 8.86 -6.30
N SER A 307 10.07 9.74 -5.49
CA SER A 307 9.34 10.52 -4.50
C SER A 307 9.11 11.92 -5.08
N THR A 308 7.85 12.34 -5.18
CA THR A 308 7.50 13.68 -5.69
C THR A 308 7.39 14.65 -4.53
N ILE A 309 8.17 15.73 -4.56
CA ILE A 309 7.98 16.89 -3.68
C ILE A 309 7.31 17.99 -4.50
N TRP A 310 6.29 18.64 -3.95
CA TRP A 310 5.62 19.78 -4.57
C TRP A 310 6.31 21.08 -4.18
N ILE A 311 6.78 21.84 -5.16
CA ILE A 311 7.15 23.24 -4.97
C ILE A 311 6.06 24.10 -5.61
N LYS A 312 5.47 24.98 -4.81
CA LYS A 312 4.53 25.98 -5.29
C LYS A 312 5.34 27.05 -6.02
N LEU A 313 5.31 27.05 -7.35
CA LEU A 313 5.87 28.16 -8.12
C LEU A 313 5.00 29.38 -7.84
N GLY A 314 5.58 30.39 -7.16
CA GLY A 314 5.00 31.72 -7.08
C GLY A 314 4.90 32.27 -8.50
N GLY A 315 3.70 32.69 -8.90
CA GLY A 315 3.52 33.48 -10.09
C GLY A 315 3.73 34.95 -9.75
N ASP A 316 4.39 35.67 -10.65
CA ASP A 316 4.39 37.13 -10.74
C ASP A 316 2.97 37.69 -10.85
#